data_AF-A0A942RK26-F1
#
_entry.id   AF-A0A942RK26-F1
#
_cell.length_a   1.000
_cell.length_b   1.000
_cell.length_c   1.000
_cell.angle_alpha   90.00
_cell.angle_beta   90.00
_cell.angle_gamma   90.00
#
_symmetry.space_group_name_H-M   'P 1'
#
loop_
_entity.id
_entity.type
_entity.pdbx_description
1 polymer ?
#
loop_
_entity_poly.entity_id
_entity_poly.type
_entity_poly.pdbx_seq_one_letter_code
_entity_poly.pdbx_strand_id
1 'polypeptide(L)'
;AGTPNLTGYLLNNRNRLNYNELQEKGIKIGSGAVESGNKKVIQQRMKQSGMRWNVPTGQSIASLRAKNASNRWVDVERILKVA
;
A
#
# COMPACT_ATOMS: atom_id res chain seq x y z
N ALA A 1 13.98 -19.27 -15.90
CA ALA A 1 13.82 -18.49 -14.66
C ALA A 1 14.11 -19.43 -13.50
N GLY A 2 15.19 -19.21 -12.75
CA GLY A 2 15.61 -20.13 -11.69
C GLY A 2 14.58 -20.19 -10.57
N THR A 3 14.31 -21.40 -10.06
CA THR A 3 13.46 -21.60 -8.88
C THR A 3 14.05 -20.78 -7.73
N PRO A 4 13.27 -19.89 -7.09
CA PRO A 4 13.76 -19.16 -5.94
C PRO A 4 14.27 -20.14 -4.88
N ASN A 5 15.45 -19.91 -4.33
CA ASN A 5 15.94 -20.71 -3.22
C ASN A 5 15.09 -20.42 -1.97
N LEU A 6 13.99 -21.15 -1.83
CA LEU A 6 13.02 -20.98 -0.75
C LEU A 6 13.68 -21.15 0.62
N THR A 7 14.53 -22.16 0.77
CA THR A 7 15.26 -22.43 2.01
C THR A 7 16.11 -21.24 2.42
N GLY A 8 16.89 -20.68 1.50
CA GLY A 8 17.70 -19.49 1.74
C GLY A 8 16.86 -18.27 2.10
N TYR A 9 15.73 -18.06 1.40
CA TYR A 9 14.81 -16.97 1.72
C TYR A 9 14.22 -17.10 3.13
N LEU A 10 13.74 -18.29 3.51
CA LEU A 10 13.16 -18.54 4.82
C LEU A 10 14.19 -18.39 5.94
N LEU A 11 15.41 -18.90 5.76
CA LEU A 11 16.49 -18.75 6.73
C LEU A 11 16.85 -17.27 6.95
N ASN A 12 17.00 -16.51 5.86
CA ASN A 12 17.30 -15.07 5.92
C ASN A 12 16.18 -14.26 6.58
N ASN A 13 14.92 -14.71 6.47
CA ASN A 13 13.76 -14.01 7.02
C ASN A 13 13.19 -14.67 8.27
N ARG A 14 13.91 -15.59 8.93
CA ARG A 14 13.38 -16.38 10.06
C ARG A 14 12.77 -15.52 11.18
N ASN A 15 13.36 -14.35 11.44
CA ASN A 15 12.93 -13.41 12.48
C ASN A 15 11.59 -12.72 12.14
N ARG A 16 11.09 -12.87 10.90
CA ARG A 16 9.80 -12.35 10.42
C ARG A 16 8.71 -13.42 10.35
N LEU A 17 9.00 -14.65 10.77
CA LEU A 17 8.10 -15.80 10.67
C LEU A 17 7.42 -16.15 12.01
N ASN A 18 7.39 -15.23 12.98
CA ASN A 18 6.74 -15.43 14.29
C ASN A 18 5.19 -15.41 14.18
N TYR A 19 4.63 -16.24 13.31
CA TYR A 19 3.20 -16.24 12.98
C TYR A 19 2.30 -16.62 14.17
N ASN A 20 2.78 -17.44 15.11
CA ASN A 20 2.02 -17.82 16.29
C ASN A 20 1.81 -16.61 17.20
N GLU A 21 2.88 -15.91 17.56
CA GLU A 21 2.83 -14.69 18.38
C GLU A 21 1.97 -13.59 17.72
N LEU A 22 2.09 -13.43 16.39
CA LEU A 22 1.27 -12.47 15.65
C LEU A 22 -0.23 -12.84 15.69
N GLN A 23 -0.56 -14.13 15.59
CA GLN A 23 -1.94 -14.61 15.72
C GLN A 23 -2.48 -14.40 17.13
N GLU A 24 -1.70 -14.72 18.17
CA GLU A 24 -2.08 -14.49 19.57
C GLU A 24 -2.33 -13.00 19.86
N LYS A 25 -1.56 -12.11 19.23
CA LYS A 25 -1.76 -10.64 19.29
C LYS A 25 -2.92 -10.14 18.41
N GLY A 26 -3.62 -11.00 17.68
CA GLY A 26 -4.69 -10.62 16.77
C GLY A 26 -4.23 -9.84 15.53
N ILE A 27 -2.94 -9.89 15.20
CA ILE A 27 -2.37 -9.19 14.05
C ILE A 27 -2.66 -9.99 12.78
N LYS A 28 -3.21 -9.31 11.76
CA LYS A 28 -3.46 -9.93 10.45
C LYS A 28 -2.14 -10.22 9.75
N ILE A 29 -1.88 -11.49 9.49
CA ILE A 29 -0.65 -11.96 8.82
C ILE A 29 -0.71 -11.81 7.29
N GLY A 30 -1.92 -11.90 6.72
CA GLY A 30 -2.11 -11.84 5.27
C GLY A 30 -2.02 -10.42 4.70
N SER A 31 -1.45 -10.30 3.51
CA SER A 31 -1.37 -9.06 2.73
C SER A 31 -2.70 -8.63 2.07
N GLY A 32 -3.74 -9.46 2.13
CA GLY A 32 -4.98 -9.25 1.38
C GLY A 32 -5.65 -7.89 1.62
N ALA A 33 -5.62 -7.37 2.86
CA ALA A 33 -6.15 -6.03 3.15
C ALA A 33 -5.33 -4.93 2.46
N VAL A 34 -4.00 -5.06 2.46
CA VAL A 34 -3.06 -4.13 1.81
C VAL A 34 -3.23 -4.18 0.29
N GLU A 35 -3.31 -5.39 -0.28
CA GLU A 35 -3.51 -5.59 -1.72
C GLU A 35 -4.85 -5.05 -2.21
N SER A 36 -5.92 -5.31 -1.45
CA SER A 36 -7.26 -4.77 -1.72
C SER A 36 -7.26 -3.24 -1.66
N GLY A 37 -6.58 -2.67 -0.65
CA GLY A 37 -6.37 -1.23 -0.54
C GLY A 37 -5.63 -0.66 -1.74
N ASN A 38 -4.52 -1.26 -2.15
CA ASN A 38 -3.76 -0.84 -3.33
C ASN A 38 -4.63 -0.90 -4.61
N LYS A 39 -5.41 -1.98 -4.79
CA LYS A 39 -6.29 -2.14 -5.94
C LYS A 39 -7.37 -1.04 -6.00
N LYS A 40 -8.03 -0.75 -4.87
CA LYS A 40 -9.14 0.21 -4.79
C LYS A 40 -8.67 1.66 -4.79
N VAL A 41 -7.68 1.99 -3.97
CA VAL A 41 -7.26 3.40 -3.76
C VAL A 41 -6.40 3.89 -4.92
N ILE A 42 -5.37 3.11 -5.28
CA ILE A 42 -4.31 3.52 -6.21
C ILE A 42 -4.64 3.04 -7.63
N GLN A 43 -4.75 1.72 -7.83
CA GLN A 43 -4.81 1.15 -9.18
C GLN A 43 -6.07 1.59 -9.93
N GLN A 44 -7.22 1.69 -9.24
CA GLN A 44 -8.48 2.13 -9.82
C GLN A 44 -8.36 3.47 -10.55
N ARG A 45 -7.50 4.39 -10.12
CA ARG A 45 -7.29 5.69 -10.77
C ARG A 45 -6.07 5.68 -11.70
N MET A 46 -4.98 5.06 -11.26
CA MET A 46 -3.67 5.23 -11.90
C MET A 46 -3.43 4.29 -13.08
N LYS A 47 -4.15 3.17 -13.19
CA LYS A 47 -3.96 2.15 -14.25
C LYS A 47 -5.06 2.14 -15.33
N GLN A 48 -5.84 3.21 -15.44
CA GLN A 48 -6.83 3.31 -16.52
C GLN A 48 -6.17 3.57 -17.89
N SER A 49 -6.92 3.35 -18.97
CA SER A 49 -6.44 3.64 -20.33
C SER A 49 -6.02 5.11 -20.46
N GLY A 50 -4.89 5.35 -21.14
CA GLY A 50 -4.36 6.70 -21.38
C GLY A 50 -3.66 7.35 -20.18
N MET A 51 -3.61 6.71 -19.02
CA MET A 51 -2.98 7.29 -17.83
C MET A 51 -1.45 7.26 -17.93
N ARG A 52 -0.85 8.45 -17.96
CA ARG A 52 0.60 8.65 -17.91
C ARG A 52 0.92 9.63 -16.79
N TRP A 53 1.91 9.29 -15.98
CA TRP A 53 2.29 10.06 -14.80
C TRP A 53 3.79 10.26 -14.79
N ASN A 54 4.21 11.48 -14.45
CA ASN A 54 5.55 11.68 -13.93
C ASN A 54 5.53 11.34 -12.44
N VAL A 55 6.65 10.89 -11.87
CA VAL A 55 6.70 10.47 -10.46
C VAL A 55 6.11 11.52 -9.50
N PRO A 56 6.44 12.82 -9.60
CA PRO A 56 5.91 13.83 -8.67
C PRO A 56 4.38 14.03 -8.81
N THR A 57 3.87 14.07 -10.04
CA THR A 57 2.43 14.28 -10.29
C THR A 57 1.61 13.05 -9.95
N GLY A 58 2.14 11.86 -10.24
CA GLY A 58 1.56 10.58 -9.82
C GLY A 58 1.46 10.47 -8.30
N GLN A 59 2.52 10.83 -7.58
CA GLN A 59 2.52 10.84 -6.11
C GLN A 59 1.47 11.81 -5.54
N SER A 60 1.31 12.99 -6.15
CA SER A 60 0.30 13.97 -5.74
C SER A 60 -1.12 13.40 -5.85
N ILE A 61 -1.45 12.78 -6.98
CA ILE A 61 -2.76 12.13 -7.18
C ILE A 61 -2.95 10.94 -6.24
N ALA A 62 -1.93 10.09 -6.05
CA ALA A 62 -1.98 8.98 -5.11
C ALA A 62 -2.27 9.46 -3.68
N SER A 63 -1.66 10.57 -3.27
CA SER A 63 -1.86 11.17 -1.95
C SER A 63 -3.29 11.67 -1.78
N LEU A 64 -3.86 12.38 -2.77
CA LEU A 64 -5.26 12.82 -2.75
C LEU A 64 -6.23 11.63 -2.66
N ARG A 65 -5.98 10.58 -3.45
CA ARG A 65 -6.78 9.35 -3.41
C ARG A 65 -6.74 8.68 -2.03
N ALA A 66 -5.56 8.60 -1.42
CA ALA A 66 -5.40 8.04 -0.08
C ALA A 66 -6.11 8.86 0.99
N LYS A 67 -6.01 10.20 0.95
CA LYS A 67 -6.73 11.10 1.86
C LYS A 67 -8.24 10.95 1.73
N ASN A 68 -8.76 10.91 0.51
CA ASN A 68 -10.19 10.70 0.27
C ASN A 68 -10.66 9.33 0.79
N ALA A 69 -9.96 8.26 0.44
CA ALA A 69 -10.31 6.90 0.87
C ALA A 69 -10.23 6.69 2.40
N SER A 70 -9.45 7.52 3.09
CA SER A 70 -9.29 7.47 4.55
C SER A 70 -10.20 8.45 5.30
N ASN A 71 -11.16 9.11 4.63
CA ASN A 71 -11.99 10.17 5.21
C ASN A 71 -11.19 11.35 5.80
N ARG A 72 -10.04 11.65 5.20
CA ARG A 72 -9.10 12.71 5.63
C ARG A 72 -9.03 13.87 4.64
N TRP A 73 -10.13 14.16 3.94
CA TRP A 73 -10.16 15.26 2.98
C TRP A 73 -9.95 16.63 3.63
N VAL A 74 -10.32 16.78 4.89
CA VAL A 74 -10.06 17.97 5.72
C VAL A 74 -8.59 18.39 5.73
N ASP A 75 -7.65 17.44 5.63
CA ASP A 75 -6.21 17.74 5.57
C ASP A 75 -5.85 18.48 4.27
N VAL A 76 -6.53 18.14 3.16
CA VAL A 76 -6.34 18.78 1.85
C VAL A 76 -6.92 20.19 1.88
N GLU A 77 -8.14 20.34 2.39
CA GLU A 77 -8.79 21.64 2.54
C GLU A 77 -7.98 22.60 3.41
N ARG A 78 -7.37 22.10 4.49
CA ARG A 78 -6.52 22.92 5.36
C ARG A 78 -5.32 23.50 4.60
N ILE A 79 -4.66 22.69 3.78
CA ILE A 79 -3.51 23.14 2.97
C ILE A 79 -3.96 24.22 1.98
N LEU A 80 -5.09 24.02 1.31
CA LEU A 80 -5.62 24.98 0.34
C LEU A 80 -6.08 26.31 0.96
N LYS A 81 -6.46 26.32 2.24
CA LYS A 81 -6.85 27.55 2.95
C LYS A 81 -5.65 28.36 3.48
N VAL A 82 -4.47 27.74 3.55
CA VAL A 82 -3.23 28.36 4.03
C VAL A 82 -2.35 28.83 2.86
N ALA A 83 -2.53 28.22 1.68
CA ALA A 83 -1.89 28.61 0.43
C ALA A 83 -2.60 29.80 -0.23
#